data_AF-A0A060C9S9-F1
#
_entry.id   AF-A0A060C9S9-F1
#
_cell.length_a   1.000
_cell.length_b   1.000
_cell.length_c   1.000
_cell.angle_alpha   90.00
_cell.angle_beta   90.00
_cell.angle_gamma   90.00
#
_symmetry.space_group_name_H-M   'P 1'
#
loop_
_entity.id
_entity.type
_entity.pdbx_description
1 polymer ?
#
loop_
_entity_poly.entity_id
_entity_poly.type
_entity_poly.pdbx_seq_one_letter_code
_entity_poly.pdbx_strand_id
1 'polypeptide(L)'
;IVDSLRHWSSEYHVDGFRFDLAPCLCRDAHGNLLRDSPLMAAIASDRVLAPAHLISEPWDLGAYMVGAFPNDDPGSAWAEWNGKYRDDVRRFVRGDPGAKRSFATRVSGSADLFRGGGRQPAESINFVVCHDGFTLYDLVSYDRKRNWDNGESNRDGTDDNLSWSCG
;
A
#
# COMPACT_ATOMS: atom_id res chain seq x y z
N ILE A 1 16.73 7.30 10.90
CA ILE A 1 15.40 6.67 10.68
C ILE A 1 15.10 5.69 11.80
N VAL A 2 15.90 4.63 11.99
CA VAL A 2 15.68 3.63 13.06
C VAL A 2 15.53 4.27 14.44
N ASP A 3 16.39 5.22 14.82
CA ASP A 3 16.27 5.89 16.13
C ASP A 3 14.96 6.69 16.29
N SER A 4 14.42 7.23 15.20
CA SER A 4 13.11 7.91 15.23
C SER A 4 12.00 6.89 15.50
N LEU A 5 12.00 5.75 14.80
CA LEU A 5 11.03 4.68 15.04
C LEU A 5 11.12 4.16 16.48
N ARG A 6 12.33 3.97 17.00
CA ARG A 6 12.56 3.58 18.41
C ARG A 6 11.99 4.61 19.37
N HIS A 7 12.23 5.89 19.12
CA HIS A 7 11.73 6.97 19.96
C HIS A 7 10.19 6.99 20.00
N TRP A 8 9.54 6.88 18.84
CA TRP A 8 8.07 6.77 18.77
C TRP A 8 7.53 5.53 19.49
N SER A 9 8.20 4.38 19.35
CA SER A 9 7.77 3.14 19.99
C SER A 9 8.02 3.14 21.50
N SER A 10 9.18 3.62 21.97
CA SER A 10 9.56 3.55 23.39
C SER A 10 9.01 4.72 24.22
N GLU A 11 9.00 5.95 23.70
CA GLU A 11 8.58 7.13 24.47
C GLU A 11 7.09 7.43 24.30
N TYR A 12 6.53 7.13 23.12
CA TYR A 12 5.11 7.41 22.81
C TYR A 12 4.27 6.15 22.69
N HIS A 13 4.88 4.97 22.85
CA HIS A 13 4.18 3.69 22.88
C HIS A 13 3.39 3.41 21.60
N VAL A 14 3.94 3.83 20.44
CA VAL A 14 3.36 3.51 19.13
C VAL A 14 3.54 2.03 18.82
N ASP A 15 2.45 1.34 18.51
CA ASP A 15 2.40 -0.12 18.24
C ASP A 15 2.84 -0.51 16.81
N GLY A 16 2.99 0.45 15.91
CA GLY A 16 3.28 0.16 14.51
C GLY A 16 3.31 1.37 13.61
N PHE A 17 3.75 1.17 12.37
CA PHE A 17 4.01 2.22 11.40
C PHE A 17 3.50 1.82 10.02
N ARG A 18 2.80 2.76 9.37
CA ARG A 18 2.52 2.71 7.93
C ARG A 18 3.53 3.62 7.22
N PHE A 19 4.39 3.03 6.42
CA PHE A 19 5.42 3.73 5.67
C PHE A 19 4.86 4.19 4.32
N ASP A 20 4.84 5.50 4.16
CA ASP A 20 4.53 6.18 2.91
C ASP A 20 5.63 5.97 1.87
N LEU A 21 5.23 5.72 0.62
CA LEU A 21 6.15 5.48 -0.51
C LEU A 21 7.34 4.57 -0.14
N ALA A 22 7.03 3.41 0.46
CA ALA A 22 8.02 2.57 1.14
C ALA A 22 9.22 2.14 0.27
N PRO A 23 9.12 1.95 -1.07
CA PRO A 23 10.28 1.65 -1.90
C PRO A 23 11.41 2.68 -1.85
N CYS A 24 11.14 3.93 -1.45
CA CYS A 24 12.18 4.94 -1.18
C CYS A 24 13.19 4.46 -0.11
N LEU A 25 12.76 3.64 0.86
CA LEU A 25 13.62 3.05 1.90
C LEU A 25 14.52 1.94 1.35
N CYS A 26 14.24 1.47 0.14
CA CYS A 26 14.97 0.42 -0.56
C CYS A 26 15.91 0.98 -1.63
N ARG A 27 16.12 2.30 -1.72
CA ARG A 27 16.98 2.89 -2.74
C ARG A 27 18.39 3.19 -2.23
N ASP A 28 19.39 3.01 -3.10
CA ASP A 28 20.76 3.46 -2.86
C ASP A 28 20.91 4.99 -3.07
N ALA A 29 22.12 5.51 -2.86
CA ALA A 29 22.42 6.93 -3.05
C ALA A 29 22.28 7.40 -4.52
N HIS A 30 22.17 6.49 -5.48
CA HIS A 30 21.95 6.76 -6.89
C HIS A 30 20.48 6.57 -7.30
N GLY A 31 19.60 6.23 -6.34
CA GLY A 31 18.19 6.00 -6.58
C GLY A 31 17.86 4.61 -7.11
N ASN A 32 18.81 3.66 -7.19
CA ASN A 32 18.53 2.30 -7.65
C ASN A 32 17.88 1.48 -6.53
N LEU A 33 16.89 0.65 -6.87
CA LEU A 33 16.31 -0.28 -5.91
C LEU A 33 17.31 -1.37 -5.54
N LEU A 34 17.51 -1.53 -4.24
CA LEU A 34 18.26 -2.59 -3.62
C LEU A 34 17.31 -3.73 -3.25
N ARG A 35 17.68 -4.95 -3.63
CA ARG A 35 17.00 -6.16 -3.16
C ARG A 35 17.15 -6.31 -1.64
N ASP A 36 18.38 -6.08 -1.16
CA ASP A 36 18.77 -6.22 0.24
C ASP A 36 19.11 -4.84 0.81
N SER A 37 18.09 -4.05 1.12
CA SER A 37 18.27 -2.70 1.67
C SER A 37 18.85 -2.76 3.09
N PRO A 38 20.01 -2.12 3.36
CA PRO A 38 20.58 -2.08 4.71
C PRO A 38 19.66 -1.43 5.74
N LEU A 39 18.84 -0.46 5.31
CA LEU A 39 17.88 0.19 6.19
C LEU A 39 16.73 -0.75 6.56
N MET A 40 16.23 -1.52 5.60
CA MET A 40 15.17 -2.51 5.86
C MET A 40 15.67 -3.60 6.82
N ALA A 41 16.88 -4.11 6.59
CA ALA A 41 17.52 -5.06 7.50
C ALA A 41 17.73 -4.47 8.91
N ALA A 42 18.10 -3.19 9.01
CA ALA A 42 18.27 -2.52 10.29
C ALA A 42 16.92 -2.35 11.05
N ILE A 43 15.81 -2.12 10.33
CA ILE A 43 14.47 -2.07 10.94
C ILE A 43 14.04 -3.47 11.40
N ALA A 44 14.20 -4.49 10.55
CA ALA A 44 13.79 -5.86 10.82
C ALA A 44 14.55 -6.51 12.00
N SER A 45 15.85 -6.19 12.14
CA SER A 45 16.70 -6.73 13.20
C SER A 45 16.64 -5.95 14.52
N ASP A 46 15.86 -4.87 14.58
CA ASP A 46 15.78 -4.01 15.75
C ASP A 46 14.89 -4.63 16.85
N ARG A 47 15.45 -4.83 18.04
CA ARG A 47 14.72 -5.45 19.16
C ARG A 47 13.55 -4.62 19.68
N VAL A 48 13.62 -3.30 19.60
CA VAL A 48 12.54 -2.40 20.04
C VAL A 48 11.40 -2.42 19.01
N LEU A 49 11.73 -2.57 17.72
CA LEU A 49 10.75 -2.58 16.63
C LEU A 49 10.22 -3.98 16.30
N ALA A 50 10.86 -5.05 16.76
CA ALA A 50 10.42 -6.43 16.55
C ALA A 50 8.93 -6.71 16.87
N PRO A 51 8.31 -6.15 17.93
CA PRO A 51 6.88 -6.33 18.17
C PRO A 51 5.98 -5.39 17.35
N ALA A 52 6.53 -4.40 16.65
CA ALA A 52 5.76 -3.37 15.96
C ALA A 52 5.13 -3.89 14.66
N HIS A 53 3.90 -3.48 14.37
CA HIS A 53 3.28 -3.75 13.08
C HIS A 53 3.89 -2.85 12.00
N LEU A 54 4.46 -3.44 10.94
CA LEU A 54 5.06 -2.71 9.83
C LEU A 54 4.19 -2.85 8.59
N ILE A 55 3.66 -1.73 8.09
CA ILE A 55 2.80 -1.68 6.90
C ILE A 55 3.48 -0.82 5.85
N SER A 56 3.62 -1.30 4.62
CA SER A 56 4.14 -0.51 3.51
C SER A 56 3.03 -0.02 2.58
N GLU A 57 3.21 1.17 2.04
CA GLU A 57 2.74 1.50 0.70
C GLU A 57 3.79 1.02 -0.31
N PRO A 58 3.61 -0.16 -0.95
CA PRO A 58 4.67 -0.84 -1.68
C PRO A 58 4.83 -0.27 -3.11
N TRP A 59 4.74 1.04 -3.27
CA TRP A 59 5.03 1.73 -4.54
C TRP A 59 5.59 3.12 -4.27
N ASP A 60 6.35 3.64 -5.23
CA ASP A 60 6.74 5.05 -5.30
C ASP A 60 6.60 5.54 -6.75
N LEU A 61 7.08 6.75 -7.05
CA LEU A 61 6.99 7.33 -8.40
C LEU A 61 7.74 6.53 -9.49
N GLY A 62 8.66 5.64 -9.10
CA GLY A 62 9.50 4.86 -10.01
C GLY A 62 9.40 3.34 -9.83
N ALA A 63 8.57 2.84 -8.92
CA ALA A 63 8.48 1.41 -8.60
C ALA A 63 7.10 1.01 -8.13
N TYR A 64 6.66 -0.19 -8.55
CA TYR A 64 5.42 -0.81 -8.09
C TYR A 64 5.73 -2.22 -7.61
N MET A 65 5.73 -2.41 -6.29
CA MET A 65 6.25 -3.61 -5.60
C MET A 65 5.18 -4.38 -4.83
N VAL A 66 3.88 -4.19 -5.14
CA VAL A 66 2.80 -4.97 -4.50
C VAL A 66 3.05 -6.48 -4.65
N GLY A 67 3.13 -7.20 -3.53
CA GLY A 67 3.45 -8.62 -3.42
C GLY A 67 4.96 -8.94 -3.50
N ALA A 68 5.79 -7.97 -3.88
CA ALA A 68 7.22 -8.09 -4.09
C ALA A 68 8.05 -7.20 -3.15
N PHE A 69 7.42 -6.54 -2.17
CA PHE A 69 8.14 -5.75 -1.18
C PHE A 69 9.03 -6.67 -0.32
N PRO A 70 10.26 -6.26 0.02
CA PRO A 70 11.20 -7.13 0.73
C PRO A 70 10.60 -7.67 2.03
N ASN A 71 10.49 -8.99 2.14
CA ASN A 71 9.93 -9.70 3.28
C ASN A 71 10.65 -11.03 3.55
N ASP A 72 11.91 -11.15 3.10
CA ASP A 72 12.68 -12.39 3.09
C ASP A 72 13.28 -12.71 4.49
N ASP A 73 13.15 -11.82 5.48
CA ASP A 73 13.77 -11.95 6.80
C ASP A 73 12.84 -12.67 7.81
N PRO A 74 13.24 -13.84 8.36
CA PRO A 74 12.45 -14.60 9.33
C PRO A 74 12.35 -13.87 10.68
N GLY A 75 11.42 -12.92 10.76
CA GLY A 75 11.16 -12.11 11.96
C GLY A 75 10.43 -10.80 11.68
N SER A 76 10.45 -10.33 10.43
CA SER A 76 9.74 -9.12 10.00
C SER A 76 8.63 -9.51 9.03
N ALA A 77 7.37 -9.40 9.46
CA ALA A 77 6.22 -9.63 8.58
C ALA A 77 5.65 -8.28 8.14
N TRP A 78 6.21 -7.73 7.06
CA TRP A 78 5.66 -6.53 6.45
C TRP A 78 4.30 -6.84 5.83
N ALA A 79 3.27 -6.14 6.29
CA ALA A 79 2.00 -6.10 5.60
C ALA A 79 2.05 -5.00 4.52
N GLU A 80 1.25 -5.16 3.47
CA GLU A 80 1.24 -4.26 2.33
C GLU A 80 -0.15 -3.72 2.07
N TRP A 81 -0.24 -2.41 1.83
CA TRP A 81 -1.41 -1.85 1.17
C TRP A 81 -1.62 -2.51 -0.19
N ASN A 82 -2.74 -3.20 -0.34
CA ASN A 82 -3.05 -3.94 -1.55
C ASN A 82 -3.81 -3.05 -2.55
N GLY A 83 -3.07 -2.24 -3.31
CA GLY A 83 -3.65 -1.41 -4.38
C GLY A 83 -4.40 -2.23 -5.44
N LYS A 84 -3.97 -3.48 -5.70
CA LYS A 84 -4.71 -4.38 -6.61
C LYS A 84 -6.06 -4.77 -6.06
N TYR A 85 -6.18 -5.00 -4.75
CA TYR A 85 -7.48 -5.22 -4.10
C TYR A 85 -8.41 -4.03 -4.32
N ARG A 86 -7.93 -2.82 -4.01
CA ARG A 86 -8.69 -1.58 -4.20
C ARG A 86 -9.23 -1.48 -5.62
N ASP A 87 -8.37 -1.62 -6.61
CA ASP A 87 -8.74 -1.38 -8.02
C ASP A 87 -9.67 -2.48 -8.57
N ASP A 88 -9.36 -3.75 -8.32
CA ASP A 88 -10.18 -4.87 -8.82
C ASP A 88 -11.57 -4.91 -8.18
N VAL A 89 -11.69 -4.57 -6.88
CA VAL A 89 -12.99 -4.48 -6.21
C VAL A 89 -13.80 -3.31 -6.75
N ARG A 90 -13.19 -2.13 -6.93
CA ARG A 90 -13.86 -0.97 -7.55
C ARG A 90 -14.37 -1.29 -8.95
N ARG A 91 -13.53 -1.90 -9.80
CA ARG A 91 -13.90 -2.33 -11.16
C ARG A 91 -15.04 -3.34 -11.16
N PHE A 92 -15.02 -4.30 -10.24
CA PHE A 92 -16.11 -5.27 -10.12
C PHE A 92 -17.43 -4.61 -9.74
N VAL A 93 -17.43 -3.70 -8.76
CA VAL A 93 -18.63 -2.97 -8.32
C VAL A 93 -19.15 -2.03 -9.40
N ARG A 94 -18.26 -1.34 -10.13
CA ARG A 94 -18.61 -0.50 -11.29
C ARG A 94 -19.23 -1.30 -12.45
N GLY A 95 -18.97 -2.61 -12.52
CA GLY A 95 -19.49 -3.50 -13.56
C GLY A 95 -18.57 -3.69 -14.76
N ASP A 96 -17.27 -3.48 -14.59
CA ASP A 96 -16.28 -3.66 -15.67
C ASP A 96 -16.31 -5.09 -16.24
N PRO A 97 -16.31 -5.25 -17.59
CA PRO A 97 -16.19 -6.55 -18.22
C PRO A 97 -14.91 -7.28 -17.78
N GLY A 98 -15.04 -8.57 -17.43
CA GLY A 98 -13.90 -9.42 -17.06
C GLY A 98 -13.42 -9.32 -15.60
N ALA A 99 -14.00 -8.45 -14.77
CA ALA A 99 -13.54 -8.24 -13.39
C ALA A 99 -13.79 -9.42 -12.42
N LYS A 100 -14.67 -10.37 -12.76
CA LYS A 100 -15.08 -11.46 -11.84
C LYS A 100 -13.90 -12.32 -11.35
N ARG A 101 -12.95 -12.65 -12.24
CA ARG A 101 -11.80 -13.50 -11.90
C ARG A 101 -10.88 -12.78 -10.93
N SER A 102 -10.51 -11.54 -11.24
CA SER A 102 -9.59 -10.77 -10.39
C SER A 102 -10.23 -10.46 -9.04
N PHE A 103 -11.53 -10.11 -9.02
CA PHE A 103 -12.33 -9.99 -7.80
C PHE A 103 -12.27 -11.25 -6.92
N ALA A 104 -12.54 -12.43 -7.50
CA ALA A 104 -12.50 -13.69 -6.75
C ALA A 104 -11.12 -13.94 -6.13
N THR A 105 -10.04 -13.63 -6.86
CA THR A 105 -8.67 -13.69 -6.33
C THR A 105 -8.45 -12.69 -5.19
N ARG A 106 -8.95 -11.45 -5.31
CA ARG A 106 -8.80 -10.42 -4.27
C ARG A 106 -9.48 -10.79 -2.97
N VAL A 107 -10.76 -11.19 -3.03
CA VAL A 107 -11.55 -11.52 -1.82
C VAL A 107 -11.11 -12.82 -1.15
N SER A 108 -10.38 -13.68 -1.87
CA SER A 108 -9.77 -14.90 -1.32
C SER A 108 -8.35 -14.67 -0.78
N GLY A 109 -8.00 -13.42 -0.45
CA GLY A 109 -6.73 -13.08 0.20
C GLY A 109 -5.55 -12.86 -0.76
N SER A 110 -5.81 -12.63 -2.05
CA SER A 110 -4.78 -12.29 -3.04
C SER A 110 -3.59 -13.26 -3.09
N ALA A 111 -3.89 -14.57 -3.08
CA ALA A 111 -2.86 -15.62 -3.02
C ALA A 111 -1.88 -15.59 -4.22
N ASP A 112 -2.26 -14.99 -5.34
CA ASP A 112 -1.38 -14.76 -6.49
C ASP A 112 -0.24 -13.77 -6.19
N LEU A 113 -0.42 -12.89 -5.20
CA LEU A 113 0.59 -11.92 -4.76
C LEU A 113 1.43 -12.45 -3.59
N PHE A 114 0.78 -12.99 -2.57
CA PHE A 114 1.44 -13.24 -1.28
C PHE A 114 1.89 -14.71 -1.12
N ARG A 115 1.08 -15.69 -1.55
CA ARG A 115 1.34 -17.11 -1.24
C ARG A 115 2.67 -17.62 -1.82
N GLY A 116 3.07 -17.14 -3.00
CA GLY A 116 4.31 -17.56 -3.68
C GLY A 116 5.58 -17.24 -2.88
N GLY A 117 5.55 -16.18 -2.06
CA GLY A 117 6.64 -15.79 -1.17
C GLY A 117 6.53 -16.36 0.25
N GLY A 118 5.66 -17.35 0.49
CA GLY A 118 5.41 -17.90 1.83
C GLY A 118 4.59 -16.99 2.74
N ARG A 119 4.02 -15.91 2.19
CA ARG A 119 3.30 -14.88 2.94
C ARG A 119 1.86 -15.28 3.24
N GLN A 120 1.37 -14.82 4.38
CA GLN A 120 0.04 -15.08 4.91
C GLN A 120 -0.98 -14.08 4.35
N PRO A 121 -2.28 -14.45 4.27
CA PRO A 121 -3.33 -13.52 3.84
C PRO A 121 -3.40 -12.23 4.68
N ALA A 122 -3.00 -12.27 5.96
CA ALA A 122 -2.98 -11.12 6.85
C ALA A 122 -1.96 -10.04 6.46
N GLU A 123 -0.95 -10.39 5.65
CA GLU A 123 0.02 -9.42 5.12
C GLU A 123 -0.56 -8.62 3.95
N SER A 124 -1.80 -8.91 3.55
CA SER A 124 -2.57 -8.12 2.60
C SER A 124 -3.51 -7.15 3.32
N ILE A 125 -3.16 -5.86 3.34
CA ILE A 125 -4.05 -4.82 3.84
C ILE A 125 -5.02 -4.43 2.71
N ASN A 126 -6.23 -5.00 2.79
CA ASN A 126 -7.28 -4.77 1.82
C ASN A 126 -8.07 -3.50 2.16
N PHE A 127 -8.25 -2.62 1.18
CA PHE A 127 -9.01 -1.39 1.33
C PHE A 127 -9.70 -1.02 0.02
N VAL A 128 -10.84 -0.32 0.09
CA VAL A 128 -11.56 0.19 -1.08
C VAL A 128 -11.31 1.68 -1.26
N VAL A 129 -11.11 2.43 -0.17
CA VAL A 129 -10.78 3.87 -0.16
C VAL A 129 -9.74 4.15 0.91
N CYS A 130 -8.96 5.22 0.72
CA CYS A 130 -7.99 5.74 1.70
C CYS A 130 -8.04 7.28 1.65
N HIS A 131 -7.04 7.95 2.24
CA HIS A 131 -6.94 9.41 2.18
C HIS A 131 -6.62 9.92 0.76
N ASP A 132 -6.03 9.08 -0.09
CA ASP A 132 -5.78 9.41 -1.49
C ASP A 132 -6.99 9.10 -2.37
N GLY A 133 -7.49 10.13 -3.06
CA GLY A 133 -8.61 10.04 -3.98
C GLY A 133 -9.96 10.15 -3.30
N PHE A 134 -10.98 9.49 -3.87
CA PHE A 134 -12.34 9.60 -3.37
C PHE A 134 -12.59 8.92 -2.03
N THR A 135 -13.48 9.53 -1.23
CA THR A 135 -14.18 8.88 -0.14
C THR A 135 -15.11 7.77 -0.68
N LEU A 136 -15.64 6.92 0.20
CA LEU A 136 -16.57 5.88 -0.24
C LEU A 136 -17.85 6.44 -0.87
N TYR A 137 -18.34 7.57 -0.35
CA TYR A 137 -19.51 8.26 -0.92
C TYR A 137 -19.19 8.85 -2.29
N ASP A 138 -18.06 9.56 -2.41
CA ASP A 138 -17.69 10.20 -3.69
C ASP A 138 -17.40 9.18 -4.78
N LEU A 139 -16.84 8.02 -4.40
CA LEU A 139 -16.58 6.89 -5.30
C LEU A 139 -17.85 6.39 -6.03
N VAL A 140 -19.03 6.54 -5.40
CA VAL A 140 -20.33 6.15 -5.97
C VAL A 140 -21.19 7.34 -6.39
N SER A 141 -20.63 8.57 -6.35
CA SER A 141 -21.37 9.81 -6.62
C SER A 141 -20.76 10.64 -7.75
N TYR A 142 -19.48 10.42 -8.10
CA TYR A 142 -18.78 11.23 -9.10
C TYR A 142 -17.95 10.38 -10.07
N ASP A 143 -18.05 10.69 -11.37
CA ASP A 143 -17.21 10.08 -12.39
C ASP A 143 -15.84 10.76 -12.57
N ARG A 144 -15.69 12.00 -12.07
CA ARG A 144 -14.47 12.80 -12.24
C ARG A 144 -14.13 13.59 -10.98
N LYS A 145 -12.83 13.75 -10.73
CA LYS A 145 -12.29 14.56 -9.64
C LYS A 145 -12.71 16.04 -9.78
N ARG A 146 -12.82 16.72 -8.64
CA ARG A 146 -13.21 18.14 -8.53
C ARG A 146 -12.31 18.84 -7.51
N ASN A 147 -11.07 19.04 -7.92
CA ASN A 147 -9.98 19.58 -7.11
C ASN A 147 -9.71 21.06 -7.41
N TRP A 148 -10.71 21.78 -7.94
CA TRP A 148 -10.56 23.19 -8.34
C TRP A 148 -10.08 24.08 -7.18
N ASP A 149 -10.52 23.77 -5.97
CA ASP A 149 -10.18 24.51 -4.75
C ASP A 149 -8.69 24.37 -4.37
N ASN A 150 -7.98 23.38 -4.92
CA ASN A 150 -6.54 23.18 -4.69
C ASN A 150 -5.68 24.20 -5.48
N GLY A 151 -6.28 24.99 -6.37
CA GLY A 151 -5.57 26.04 -7.11
C GLY A 151 -4.69 25.55 -8.27
N GLU A 152 -4.65 24.24 -8.53
CA GLU A 152 -3.85 23.63 -9.61
C GLU A 152 -4.63 23.43 -10.92
N SER A 153 -5.72 24.17 -11.10
CA SER A 153 -6.61 24.05 -12.26
C SER A 153 -7.11 22.60 -12.47
N ASN A 154 -7.40 21.89 -11.36
CA ASN A 154 -7.85 20.49 -11.36
C ASN A 154 -6.85 19.51 -12.01
N ARG A 155 -5.56 19.85 -12.06
CA ARG A 155 -4.50 18.96 -12.59
C ARG A 155 -4.06 17.92 -11.57
N ASP A 156 -4.12 18.24 -10.29
CA ASP A 156 -3.71 17.40 -9.17
C ASP A 156 -4.68 16.22 -8.93
N GLY A 157 -4.19 15.19 -8.22
CA GLY A 157 -4.92 13.96 -7.94
C GLY A 157 -5.04 13.00 -9.13
N THR A 158 -5.42 11.73 -8.86
CA THR A 158 -5.59 10.72 -9.91
C THR A 158 -6.79 11.01 -10.81
N ASP A 159 -6.62 10.85 -12.11
CA ASP A 159 -7.74 10.88 -13.07
C ASP A 159 -8.49 9.55 -13.13
N ASP A 160 -7.81 8.43 -12.84
CA ASP A 160 -8.42 7.10 -12.84
C ASP A 160 -8.85 6.70 -11.41
N ASN A 161 -10.07 7.08 -11.06
CA ASN A 161 -10.64 6.80 -9.73
C ASN A 161 -11.41 5.47 -9.68
N LEU A 162 -11.69 4.86 -10.84
CA LEU A 162 -12.53 3.66 -10.96
C LEU A 162 -13.90 3.82 -10.28
N SER A 163 -14.44 5.05 -10.31
CA SER A 163 -15.71 5.44 -9.72
C SER A 163 -16.88 5.33 -10.70
N TRP A 164 -18.10 5.46 -10.20
CA TRP A 164 -19.32 5.56 -10.98
C TRP A 164 -20.38 6.37 -10.25
N SER A 165 -21.00 7.35 -10.89
CA SER A 165 -22.07 8.18 -10.30
C SER A 165 -23.38 7.46 -9.97
N CYS A 166 -23.50 6.16 -10.27
CA CYS A 166 -24.74 5.39 -10.17
C CYS A 166 -25.90 5.84 -11.09
N GLY A 167 -25.65 6.73 -12.06
CA GLY A 167 -26.67 7.24 -13.01
C GLY A 167 -26.25 8.53 -13.68
#